data_AF-A0ABD0RDV9-F1
#
_entry.id   AF-A0ABD0RDV9-F1
#
_cell.length_a   1.000
_cell.length_b   1.000
_cell.length_c   1.000
_cell.angle_alpha   90.00
_cell.angle_beta   90.00
_cell.angle_gamma   90.00
#
_symmetry.space_group_name_H-M   'P 1'
#
loop_
_entity.id
_entity.type
_entity.pdbx_description
1 polymer ?
#
loop_
_entity_poly.entity_id
_entity_poly.type
_entity_poly.pdbx_seq_one_letter_code
_entity_poly.pdbx_strand_id
1 'polypeptide(L)'
;VNQPKFNQRRISSAKFLGELYNYRMVESAVIFRTLFSFISFGVNTDGSPSPLDPPEHLFRIRLVCTLLDTCGQYFDRGSSKKKLDCFLIYFQ
;
A
#
# COMPACT_ATOMS: atom_id res chain seq x y z
N VAL A 1 -17.01 -6.19 5.39
CA VAL A 1 -15.53 -6.25 5.43
C VAL A 1 -14.90 -4.93 5.01
N ASN A 2 -15.26 -4.35 3.85
CA ASN A 2 -14.73 -3.06 3.38
C ASN A 2 -15.75 -1.91 3.58
N GLN A 3 -15.98 -1.48 4.82
CA GLN A 3 -17.01 -0.47 5.15
C GLN A 3 -16.39 0.91 5.43
N PRO A 4 -16.93 2.02 4.88
CA PRO A 4 -16.36 3.37 5.03
C PRO A 4 -16.16 3.85 6.47
N LYS A 5 -17.01 3.41 7.41
CA LYS A 5 -16.88 3.76 8.84
C LYS A 5 -15.56 3.30 9.49
N PHE A 6 -14.85 2.36 8.87
CA PHE A 6 -13.55 1.89 9.35
C PHE A 6 -12.37 2.56 8.64
N ASN A 7 -12.60 3.51 7.74
CA ASN A 7 -11.55 4.12 6.92
C ASN A 7 -10.49 4.83 7.78
N GLN A 8 -10.90 5.60 8.79
CA GLN A 8 -9.94 6.25 9.69
C GLN A 8 -9.02 5.23 10.36
N ARG A 9 -9.60 4.16 10.94
CA ARG A 9 -8.82 3.08 11.58
C ARG A 9 -7.84 2.43 10.60
N ARG A 10 -8.25 2.16 9.36
CA ARG A 10 -7.38 1.53 8.35
C ARG A 10 -6.22 2.44 7.93
N ILE A 11 -6.47 3.75 7.76
CA ILE A 11 -5.43 4.75 7.50
C ILE A 11 -4.45 4.80 8.68
N SER A 12 -4.95 4.84 9.92
CA SER A 12 -4.10 4.82 11.12
C SER A 12 -3.25 3.55 11.18
N SER A 13 -3.80 2.37 10.83
CA SER A 13 -3.04 1.13 10.78
C SER A 13 -1.96 1.12 9.69
N ALA A 14 -2.24 1.67 8.50
CA ALA A 14 -1.26 1.79 7.43
C ALA A 14 -0.12 2.75 7.82
N LYS A 15 -0.45 3.92 8.40
CA LYS A 15 0.55 4.86 8.92
C LYS A 15 1.39 4.21 10.03
N PHE A 16 0.75 3.53 10.98
CA PHE A 16 1.46 2.84 12.04
C PHE A 16 2.45 1.80 11.50
N LEU A 17 2.08 1.04 10.46
CA LEU A 17 3.00 0.13 9.80
C LEU A 17 4.23 0.84 9.19
N GLY A 18 4.02 1.99 8.56
CA GLY A 18 5.12 2.81 8.05
C GLY A 18 6.06 3.27 9.17
N GLU A 19 5.51 3.69 10.31
CA GLU A 19 6.32 4.05 11.48
C GLU A 19 7.07 2.85 12.05
N LEU A 20 6.47 1.65 12.09
CA LEU A 20 7.20 0.45 12.51
C LEU A 20 8.45 0.21 11.64
N TYR A 21 8.41 0.52 10.35
CA TYR A 21 9.61 0.48 9.50
C TYR A 21 10.61 1.59 9.85
N ASN A 22 10.13 2.84 10.02
CA ASN A 22 10.98 3.98 10.38
C ASN A 22 11.76 3.74 11.69
N TYR A 23 11.11 3.09 12.66
CA TYR A 23 11.67 2.71 13.95
C TYR A 23 12.31 1.31 13.96
N ARG A 24 12.56 0.70 12.80
CA ARG A 24 13.28 -0.57 12.61
C ARG A 24 12.65 -1.80 13.29
N MET A 25 11.35 -1.75 13.55
CA MET A 25 10.58 -2.88 14.06
C MET A 25 10.22 -3.89 12.96
N VAL A 26 10.19 -3.45 11.70
CA VAL A 26 9.97 -4.32 10.54
C VAL A 26 10.93 -3.98 9.40
N GLU A 27 11.24 -4.98 8.57
CA GLU A 27 12.08 -4.80 7.38
C GLU A 27 11.30 -4.25 6.17
N SER A 28 12.01 -3.70 5.19
CA SER A 28 11.43 -3.19 3.94
C SER A 28 10.60 -4.23 3.18
N ALA A 29 10.92 -5.52 3.32
CA ALA A 29 10.16 -6.62 2.73
C ALA A 29 8.68 -6.63 3.16
N VAL A 30 8.39 -6.26 4.42
CA VAL A 30 7.02 -6.18 4.94
C VAL A 30 6.25 -5.01 4.29
N ILE A 31 6.92 -3.87 4.11
CA ILE A 31 6.34 -2.69 3.45
C ILE A 31 5.97 -3.01 2.00
N PHE A 32 6.91 -3.56 1.23
CA PHE A 32 6.65 -3.91 -0.17
C PHE A 32 5.56 -4.99 -0.31
N ARG A 33 5.58 -6.04 0.53
CA ARG A 33 4.50 -7.05 0.53
C ARG A 33 3.14 -6.40 0.77
N THR A 34 3.07 -5.43 1.69
CA THR A 34 1.83 -4.72 2.01
C THR A 34 1.38 -3.82 0.86
N LEU A 35 2.29 -3.03 0.27
CA LEU A 35 2.02 -2.21 -0.91
C LEU A 35 1.45 -3.05 -2.06
N PHE A 36 2.10 -4.18 -2.40
CA PHE A 36 1.58 -5.09 -3.42
C PHE A 36 0.23 -5.70 -3.05
N SER A 37 -0.02 -5.99 -1.76
CA SER A 37 -1.33 -6.49 -1.33
C SER A 37 -2.44 -5.46 -1.56
N PHE A 38 -2.16 -4.15 -1.38
CA PHE A 38 -3.15 -3.10 -1.62
C PHE A 38 -3.61 -3.05 -3.07
N ILE A 39 -2.74 -3.38 -4.04
CA ILE A 39 -3.07 -3.31 -5.47
C ILE A 39 -3.45 -4.66 -6.10
N SER A 40 -3.16 -5.79 -5.43
CA SER A 40 -3.42 -7.13 -6.01
C SER A 40 -4.46 -7.96 -5.26
N PHE A 41 -4.64 -7.77 -3.95
CA PHE A 41 -5.56 -8.62 -3.17
C PHE A 41 -7.00 -8.36 -3.58
N GLY A 42 -7.68 -9.33 -4.17
CA GLY A 42 -9.07 -9.17 -4.60
C GLY A 42 -9.27 -8.16 -5.73
N VAL A 43 -8.25 -7.92 -6.55
CA VAL A 43 -8.35 -7.18 -7.81
C VAL A 43 -8.30 -8.20 -8.95
N ASN A 44 -9.18 -8.07 -9.94
CA ASN A 44 -9.16 -8.96 -11.11
C ASN A 44 -8.02 -8.55 -12.04
N THR A 45 -7.32 -9.53 -12.61
CA THR A 45 -6.14 -9.29 -13.46
C THR A 45 -6.46 -8.62 -14.80
N ASP A 46 -7.72 -8.68 -15.22
CA ASP A 46 -8.23 -8.02 -16.43
C ASP A 46 -8.68 -6.56 -16.17
N GLY A 47 -8.53 -6.07 -14.93
CA GLY A 47 -8.96 -4.73 -14.52
C GLY A 47 -10.47 -4.60 -14.31
N SER A 48 -11.23 -5.68 -14.42
CA SER A 48 -12.67 -5.66 -14.17
C SER A 48 -12.96 -5.44 -12.67
N PRO A 49 -14.09 -4.79 -12.32
CA PRO A 49 -14.46 -4.58 -10.93
C PRO A 49 -14.66 -5.90 -10.17
N SER A 50 -14.37 -5.88 -8.87
CA SER A 50 -14.56 -7.04 -7.99
C SER A 50 -15.42 -6.68 -6.78
N PRO A 51 -15.97 -7.68 -6.05
CA PRO A 51 -16.71 -7.41 -4.81
C PRO A 51 -15.90 -6.68 -3.72
N LEU A 52 -14.56 -6.76 -3.79
CA LEU A 52 -13.66 -6.07 -2.86
C LEU A 52 -13.10 -4.77 -3.44
N ASP A 53 -13.29 -4.53 -4.73
CA ASP A 53 -12.84 -3.34 -5.46
C ASP A 53 -13.89 -2.88 -6.48
N PRO A 54 -15.04 -2.36 -6.01
CA PRO A 54 -16.05 -1.78 -6.89
C PRO A 54 -15.56 -0.44 -7.47
N PRO A 55 -16.11 0.00 -8.62
CA PRO A 55 -15.59 1.15 -9.37
C PRO A 55 -15.50 2.46 -8.57
N GLU A 56 -16.39 2.67 -7.62
CA GLU A 56 -16.49 3.90 -6.83
C GLU A 56 -15.50 3.92 -5.65
N HIS A 57 -14.80 2.81 -5.39
CA HIS A 57 -14.05 2.61 -4.15
C HIS A 57 -12.55 2.85 -4.31
N LEU A 58 -12.15 4.12 -4.34
CA LEU A 58 -10.75 4.56 -4.51
C LEU A 58 -9.87 4.43 -3.25
N PHE A 59 -10.28 3.66 -2.24
CA PHE A 59 -9.58 3.62 -0.94
C PHE A 59 -8.21 2.93 -1.00
N ARG A 60 -7.98 2.03 -1.96
CA ARG A 60 -6.67 1.36 -2.15
C ARG A 60 -5.56 2.39 -2.43
N ILE A 61 -5.84 3.37 -3.29
CA ILE A 61 -4.95 4.49 -3.60
C ILE A 61 -4.58 5.23 -2.31
N ARG A 62 -5.57 5.54 -1.46
CA ARG A 62 -5.32 6.21 -0.18
C ARG A 62 -4.41 5.42 0.76
N LEU A 63 -4.55 4.09 0.80
CA LEU A 63 -3.68 3.22 1.60
C LEU A 63 -2.25 3.19 1.08
N VAL A 64 -2.07 3.09 -0.24
CA VAL A 64 -0.76 3.16 -0.90
C VAL A 64 -0.09 4.50 -0.60
N CYS A 65 -0.76 5.63 -0.86
CA CYS A 65 -0.21 6.96 -0.60
C CYS A 65 0.12 7.15 0.89
N THR A 66 -0.77 6.74 1.81
CA THR A 66 -0.50 6.85 3.26
C THR A 66 0.80 6.14 3.65
N LEU A 67 1.03 4.94 3.13
CA LEU A 67 2.23 4.16 3.46
C LEU A 67 3.48 4.77 2.82
N LEU A 68 3.41 5.21 1.56
CA LEU A 68 4.51 5.88 0.86
C LEU A 68 4.84 7.25 1.46
N ASP A 69 3.85 8.04 1.87
CA ASP A 69 4.07 9.32 2.55
C ASP A 69 4.75 9.13 3.91
N THR A 70 4.51 7.99 4.57
CA THR A 70 5.07 7.71 5.90
C THR A 70 6.53 7.24 5.84
N CYS A 71 6.87 6.33 4.92
CA CYS A 71 8.20 5.72 4.87
C CYS A 71 8.85 5.65 3.47
N GLY A 72 8.17 6.07 2.41
CA GLY A 72 8.63 5.94 1.03
C GLY A 72 9.90 6.73 0.72
N GLN A 73 10.13 7.85 1.42
CA GLN A 73 11.34 8.66 1.27
C GLN A 73 12.65 7.89 1.57
N TYR A 74 12.57 6.79 2.34
CA TYR A 74 13.74 5.96 2.67
C TYR A 74 14.06 4.90 1.61
N PHE A 75 13.24 4.77 0.56
CA PHE A 75 13.46 3.87 -0.56
C PHE A 75 14.11 4.59 -1.76
N ASP A 76 15.04 5.50 -1.48
CA ASP A 76 15.70 6.36 -2.49
C ASP A 76 16.98 5.74 -3.08
N ARG A 77 17.50 4.67 -2.47
CA ARG A 77 18.80 4.04 -2.81
C ARG A 77 18.77 2.51 -2.89
N GLY A 78 19.76 1.96 -3.59
CA GLY A 78 20.09 0.53 -3.59
C GLY A 78 18.95 -0.37 -4.09
N SER A 79 18.84 -1.56 -3.48
CA SER A 79 17.82 -2.55 -3.84
C SER A 79 16.40 -2.08 -3.52
N SER A 80 16.22 -1.25 -2.49
CA SER A 80 14.91 -0.72 -2.10
C SER A 80 14.35 0.27 -3.14
N LYS A 81 15.21 1.12 -3.74
CA LYS A 81 14.83 1.98 -4.86
C LYS A 81 14.29 1.19 -6.04
N LYS A 82 15.03 0.16 -6.48
CA LYS A 82 14.60 -0.70 -7.60
C LYS A 82 13.25 -1.37 -7.32
N LYS A 83 12.98 -1.76 -6.07
CA LYS A 83 11.69 -2.31 -5.65
C LYS A 83 10.57 -1.27 -5.69
N LEU A 84 10.85 -0.03 -5.26
CA LEU A 84 9.89 1.06 -5.34
C LEU A 84 9.59 1.41 -6.81
N ASP A 85 10.61 1.56 -7.65
CA ASP A 85 10.44 1.84 -9.08
C ASP A 85 9.60 0.74 -9.75
N CYS A 86 9.86 -0.54 -9.43
CA CYS A 86 9.05 -1.66 -9.90
C CYS A 86 7.61 -1.58 -9.40
N PHE A 87 7.39 -1.36 -8.11
CA PHE A 87 6.04 -1.21 -7.54
C PHE A 87 5.24 -0.09 -8.22
N LEU A 88 5.87 1.05 -8.50
CA LEU A 88 5.19 2.19 -9.14
C LEU A 88 4.72 1.86 -10.56
N ILE A 89 5.43 1.01 -11.30
CA ILE A 89 4.97 0.52 -12.62
C ILE A 89 3.68 -0.29 -12.48
N TYR A 90 3.53 -1.10 -11.43
CA TYR A 90 2.29 -1.86 -11.19
C TYR A 90 1.14 -0.98 -10.66
N PHE A 91 1.46 0.18 -10.09
CA PHE A 91 0.47 1.06 -9.48
C PHE A 91 -0.13 2.09 -10.46
N GLN A 92 0.56 2.34 -11.57
CA GLN A 92 0.12 3.24 -12.66
C GLN A 92 -0.90 2.55 -13.58
#